data_AF-A0A535HG89-F1
#
_entry.id   AF-A0A535HG89-F1
#
_cell.length_a   1.000
_cell.length_b   1.000
_cell.length_c   1.000
_cell.angle_alpha   90.00
_cell.angle_beta   90.00
_cell.angle_gamma   90.00
#
_symmetry.space_group_name_H-M   'P 1'
#
loop_
_entity.id
_entity.type
_entity.pdbx_description
1 polymer ?
#
loop_
_entity_poly.entity_id
_entity_poly.type
_entity_poly.pdbx_seq_one_letter_code
_entity_poly.pdbx_strand_id
1 'polypeptide(L)' 'MDDLIEEVARETVSSWPDLAVGTRTERPKAWGALAGYGVVALRERLGRAPSDAERRALWSALWDAARKQPGADG' A
#
# COMPACT_ATOMS: atom_id res chain seq x y z
N MET A 1 1.50 7.49 14.52
CA MET A 1 2.13 6.31 13.89
C MET A 1 1.27 5.88 12.71
N ASP A 2 -0.05 5.91 12.88
CA ASP A 2 -1.03 5.78 11.81
C ASP A 2 -0.81 6.78 10.68
N ASP A 3 -0.46 8.04 10.96
CA ASP A 3 -0.15 9.05 9.91
C ASP A 3 1.01 8.63 8.98
N LEU A 4 2.08 8.04 9.53
CA LEU A 4 3.22 7.56 8.74
C LEU A 4 2.81 6.38 7.86
N ILE A 5 2.00 5.47 8.41
CA ILE A 5 1.51 4.29 7.70
C ILE A 5 0.58 4.71 6.55
N GLU A 6 -0.30 5.68 6.78
CA GLU A 6 -1.17 6.26 5.76
C GLU A 6 -0.39 7.00 4.67
N GLU A 7 0.65 7.76 5.04
CA GLU A 7 1.54 8.42 4.09
C GLU A 7 2.24 7.40 3.20
N VAL A 8 2.88 6.39 3.80
CA VAL A 8 3.55 5.31 3.07
C VAL A 8 2.57 4.56 2.17
N ALA A 9 1.35 4.29 2.63
CA ALA A 9 0.33 3.65 1.82
C ALA A 9 -0.05 4.49 0.59
N ARG A 10 -0.26 5.80 0.78
CA ARG A 10 -0.61 6.73 -0.31
C ARG A 10 0.53 6.87 -1.32
N GLU A 11 1.77 7.00 -0.84
CA GLU A 11 2.97 7.05 -1.69
C GLU A 11 3.15 5.77 -2.49
N THR A 12 2.94 4.61 -1.84
CA THR A 12 3.06 3.30 -2.49
C THR A 12 2.03 3.14 -3.61
N VAL A 13 0.76 3.46 -3.33
CA VAL A 13 -0.32 3.41 -4.34
C VAL A 13 -0.08 4.40 -5.47
N SER A 14 0.46 5.59 -5.18
CA SER A 14 0.81 6.60 -6.20
C SER A 14 2.01 6.22 -7.05
N SER A 15 2.95 5.48 -6.49
CA SER A 15 4.14 4.98 -7.20
C SER A 15 3.83 3.76 -8.07
N TRP A 16 2.77 3.01 -7.74
CA TRP A 16 2.40 1.76 -8.42
C TRP A 16 0.90 1.71 -8.77
N PRO A 17 0.40 2.63 -9.62
CA PRO A 17 -1.02 2.70 -9.98
C PRO A 17 -1.53 1.41 -10.64
N ASP A 18 -0.73 0.75 -11.49
CA ASP A 18 -1.10 -0.54 -12.10
C ASP A 18 -1.36 -1.65 -11.08
N LEU A 19 -0.59 -1.66 -9.98
CA LEU A 19 -0.79 -2.64 -8.90
C LEU A 19 -1.97 -2.27 -8.02
N ALA A 20 -2.27 -0.98 -7.85
CA ALA A 20 -3.47 -0.52 -7.18
C ALA A 20 -4.73 -0.91 -7.96
N VAL A 21 -4.74 -0.70 -9.28
CA VAL A 21 -5.83 -1.14 -10.17
C VAL A 21 -5.93 -2.67 -10.17
N GLY A 22 -4.80 -3.37 -10.26
CA GLY A 22 -4.74 -4.83 -10.13
C GLY A 22 -5.31 -5.35 -8.81
N THR A 23 -5.08 -4.64 -7.70
CA THR A 23 -5.63 -4.98 -6.38
C THR A 23 -7.15 -4.84 -6.37
N ARG A 24 -7.70 -3.78 -6.98
CA ARG A 24 -9.16 -3.57 -7.08
C ARG A 24 -9.86 -4.60 -7.97
N THR A 25 -9.19 -5.00 -9.05
CA THR A 25 -9.71 -5.96 -10.05
C THR A 25 -9.45 -7.41 -9.67
N GLU A 26 -9.01 -7.66 -8.42
CA GLU A 26 -8.68 -8.99 -7.91
C GLU A 26 -7.64 -9.74 -8.77
N ARG A 27 -6.79 -8.98 -9.48
CA ARG A 27 -5.74 -9.54 -10.32
C ARG A 27 -4.78 -10.33 -9.43
N PRO A 28 -4.53 -11.60 -9.75
CA PRO A 28 -3.59 -12.41 -8.98
C PRO A 28 -2.22 -11.74 -8.96
N LYS A 29 -1.55 -11.80 -7.79
CA LYS A 29 -0.23 -11.21 -7.51
C LYS A 29 -0.17 -9.68 -7.39
N ALA A 30 -1.20 -8.93 -7.80
CA ALA A 30 -1.18 -7.47 -7.71
C ALA A 30 -1.16 -6.98 -6.25
N TRP A 31 -2.08 -7.50 -5.42
CA TRP A 31 -2.13 -7.19 -4.00
C TRP A 31 -0.85 -7.58 -3.26
N GLY A 32 -0.34 -8.80 -3.51
CA GLY A 32 0.88 -9.29 -2.87
C GLY A 32 2.11 -8.45 -3.21
N ALA A 33 2.23 -7.99 -4.45
CA ALA A 33 3.29 -7.08 -4.86
C ALA A 33 3.13 -5.70 -4.18
N LEU A 34 1.93 -5.11 -4.21
CA LEU A 34 1.65 -3.81 -3.60
C LEU A 34 1.92 -3.80 -2.08
N ALA A 35 1.44 -4.84 -1.39
CA ALA A 35 1.71 -5.03 0.04
C ALA A 35 3.21 -5.20 0.33
N GLY A 36 3.94 -5.91 -0.54
CA GLY A 36 5.40 -6.05 -0.45
C GLY A 36 6.11 -4.71 -0.55
N TYR A 37 5.78 -3.90 -1.56
CA TYR A 37 6.36 -2.57 -1.74
C TYR A 37 6.10 -1.65 -0.55
N GLY A 38 4.86 -1.63 -0.05
CA GLY A 38 4.53 -0.81 1.11
C GLY A 38 5.31 -1.23 2.37
N VAL A 39 5.51 -2.54 2.60
CA VAL A 39 6.26 -3.02 3.76
C VAL A 39 7.74 -2.66 3.66
N VAL A 40 8.32 -2.69 2.46
CA VAL A 40 9.70 -2.25 2.21
C VAL A 40 9.82 -0.75 2.48
N ALA A 41 8.93 0.07 1.92
CA ALA A 41 8.94 1.52 2.14
C ALA A 41 8.76 1.88 3.63
N LEU A 42 7.85 1.20 4.34
CA LEU A 42 7.66 1.40 5.78
C LEU A 42 8.91 1.00 6.57
N ARG A 43 9.57 -0.10 6.21
CA ARG A 43 10.83 -0.54 6.84
C ARG A 43 11.94 0.49 6.64
N GLU A 44 12.05 1.07 5.45
CA GLU A 44 13.04 2.11 5.15
C GLU A 44 12.80 3.37 5.98
N ARG A 45 11.53 3.83 6.08
CA ARG A 45 11.15 4.99 6.91
C ARG A 45 11.38 4.74 8.40
N LEU A 46 11.12 3.53 8.90
CA LEU A 46 11.29 3.17 10.31
C LEU A 46 12.75 2.86 10.70
N GLY A 47 13.62 2.54 9.73
CA GLY A 47 14.97 2.03 10.00
C GLY A 47 15.00 0.67 10.69
N ARG A 48 13.85 0.01 10.86
CA ARG A 48 13.68 -1.31 11.49
C ARG A 48 12.57 -2.09 10.81
N ALA A 49 12.49 -3.39 11.07
CA ALA A 49 11.37 -4.20 10.61
C ALA A 49 10.05 -3.73 11.27
N PRO A 50 8.96 -3.52 10.48
CA PRO A 50 7.65 -3.24 11.05
C PRO A 50 7.12 -4.47 11.77
N SER A 51 6.47 -4.23 12.92
CA SER A 51 5.75 -5.23 13.69
C SER A 51 4.53 -5.74 12.94
N ASP A 52 3.96 -6.85 13.42
CA ASP A 52 2.75 -7.43 12.86
C ASP A 52 1.56 -6.45 12.88
N ALA A 53 1.43 -5.67 13.96
CA ALA A 53 0.42 -4.62 14.08
C ALA A 53 0.61 -3.52 13.03
N GLU A 54 1.84 -3.03 12.86
CA GLU A 54 2.17 -2.01 11.85
C GLU A 54 1.94 -2.53 10.43
N ARG A 55 2.26 -3.80 10.15
CA ARG A 55 1.96 -4.42 8.84
C ARG A 55 0.47 -4.50 8.57
N ARG A 56 -0.33 -4.94 9.56
CA ARG A 56 -1.79 -5.01 9.41
C ARG A 56 -2.41 -3.63 9.19
N ALA A 57 -1.96 -2.63 9.94
CA ALA A 57 -2.38 -1.24 9.75
C ALA A 57 -2.01 -0.75 8.33
N LEU A 58 -0.80 -1.04 7.87
CA LEU A 58 -0.35 -0.70 6.52
C LEU A 58 -1.17 -1.40 5.44
N TRP A 59 -1.49 -2.68 5.59
CA TRP A 59 -2.34 -3.38 4.65
C TRP A 59 -3.74 -2.77 4.60
N SER A 60 -4.32 -2.46 5.77
CA SER A 60 -5.61 -1.76 5.82
C SER A 60 -5.55 -0.41 5.10
N ALA A 61 -4.50 0.37 5.34
CA ALA A 61 -4.30 1.67 4.68
C ALA A 61 -4.05 1.54 3.17
N LEU A 62 -3.26 0.57 2.72
CA LEU A 62 -3.02 0.30 1.29
C LEU A 62 -4.31 -0.11 0.57
N TRP A 63 -5.11 -0.95 1.21
CA TRP A 63 -6.39 -1.39 0.67
C TRP A 63 -7.36 -0.23 0.49
N ASP A 64 -7.48 0.61 1.53
CA ASP A 64 -8.31 1.81 1.51
C ASP A 64 -7.80 2.84 0.47
N ALA A 65 -6.49 3.09 0.43
CA ALA A 65 -5.87 4.00 -0.53
C ALA A 65 -6.02 3.51 -1.98
N ALA A 66 -5.83 2.22 -2.26
CA ALA A 66 -6.03 1.64 -3.59
C ALA A 66 -7.48 1.79 -4.07
N ARG A 67 -8.46 1.72 -3.15
CA ARG A 67 -9.88 1.96 -3.48
C ARG A 67 -10.22 3.44 -3.66
N LYS A 68 -9.57 4.32 -2.88
CA LYS A 68 -9.77 5.77 -2.92
C LYS A 68 -9.07 6.46 -4.09
N GLN A 69 -7.98 5.90 -4.61
CA GLN A 69 -7.30 6.51 -5.76
C GLN A 69 -8.26 6.53 -6.97
N PRO A 70 -8.55 7.72 -7.53
CA PRO A 70 -9.39 7.82 -8.72
C PRO A 70 -8.54 7.46 -9.94
N GLY A 71 -8.74 6.26 -10.47
CA GLY A 71 -8.87 6.09 -11.92
C GLY A 71 -10.36 6.26 -12.20
N ALA A 72 -10.88 7.42 -12.63
CA ALA A 72 -10.39 8.32 -13.66
C ALA A 72 -10.19 7.54 -14.96
N ASP A 73 -11.34 7.26 -15.57
CA ASP A 73 -11.61 7.18 -17.01
C ASP A 73 -10.35 7.24 -17.90
N GLY A 74 -10.00 6.08 -18.45
CA GLY A 74 -9.20 5.94 -19.65
C GLY A 74 -9.98 5.12 -20.66
#